data_AF-A0A4D9F675-F1
#
_entry.id   AF-A0A4D9F675-F1
#
_cell.length_a   1.000
_cell.length_b   1.000
_cell.length_c   1.000
_cell.angle_alpha   90.00
_cell.angle_beta   90.00
_cell.angle_gamma   90.00
#
_symmetry.space_group_name_H-M   'P 1'
#
loop_
_entity.id
_entity.type
_entity.pdbx_description
1 polymer ?
#
loop_
_entity_poly.entity_id
_entity_poly.type
_entity_poly.pdbx_seq_one_letter_code
_entity_poly.pdbx_strand_id
1 'polypeptide(L)'
;MNQALKFDKFLKESDVKRRRALQKYQAEVKMNEIKQREIDKLVAELEKLKVRQQKLQKKVAKEKVNEDFLLKVIDQLPDNYLEYGADSVIGAIIRRHETLSATNQTLIKNLITLSDDFEKSQHDLETLQREHDTTKLMLIRELSELQMKCNRIQEKNKQLEVGINHEKGHFRYQSQELGSLLLAIANLAEQCHMRHYGPLQEMEWLSKLDMIQEFILEKKHIQQLATQPDESGALLSSLGDQTQSRKMGITKKCRSQVPAGSGGVIQTPKNKGKASV
;
A
#
# COMPACT_ATOMS: atom_id res chain seq x y z
N MET A 1 -51.19 0.62 -14.57
CA MET A 1 -49.86 0.61 -13.90
C MET A 1 -49.90 0.83 -12.38
N ASN A 2 -50.95 1.44 -11.80
CA ASN A 2 -50.98 1.85 -10.38
C ASN A 2 -51.20 0.72 -9.34
N GLN A 3 -51.72 -0.44 -9.75
CA GLN A 3 -52.11 -1.51 -8.81
C GLN A 3 -50.93 -2.38 -8.38
N ALA A 4 -50.02 -2.70 -9.30
CA ALA A 4 -48.78 -3.44 -9.00
C ALA A 4 -47.88 -2.68 -8.00
N LEU A 5 -47.79 -1.35 -8.14
CA LEU A 5 -47.02 -0.50 -7.21
C LEU A 5 -47.62 -0.48 -5.79
N LYS A 6 -48.94 -0.53 -5.66
CA LYS A 6 -49.61 -0.61 -4.36
C LYS A 6 -49.38 -1.97 -3.68
N PHE A 7 -49.41 -3.06 -4.44
CA PHE A 7 -49.10 -4.40 -3.91
C PHE A 7 -47.64 -4.54 -3.49
N ASP A 8 -46.71 -4.05 -4.31
CA ASP A 8 -45.28 -4.05 -3.95
C ASP A 8 -45.01 -3.22 -2.68
N LYS A 9 -45.67 -2.06 -2.56
CA LYS A 9 -45.61 -1.25 -1.34
C LYS A 9 -46.17 -1.98 -0.12
N PHE A 10 -47.31 -2.66 -0.26
CA PHE A 10 -47.91 -3.44 0.83
C PHE A 10 -47.05 -4.64 1.25
N LEU A 11 -46.45 -5.35 0.30
CA LEU A 11 -45.52 -6.46 0.58
C LEU A 11 -44.30 -5.95 1.35
N LYS A 12 -43.72 -4.81 0.92
CA LYS A 12 -42.62 -4.16 1.64
C LYS A 12 -43.02 -3.75 3.06
N GLU A 13 -44.18 -3.13 3.24
CA GLU A 13 -44.69 -2.75 4.57
C GLU A 13 -44.97 -3.97 5.46
N SER A 14 -45.51 -5.05 4.89
CA SER A 14 -45.75 -6.33 5.59
C SER A 14 -44.43 -6.98 6.01
N ASP A 15 -43.44 -7.02 5.12
CA ASP A 15 -42.11 -7.55 5.42
C ASP A 15 -41.37 -6.72 6.47
N VAL A 16 -41.56 -5.40 6.48
CA VAL A 16 -41.03 -4.54 7.54
C VAL A 16 -41.71 -4.85 8.88
N LYS A 17 -43.05 -5.02 8.91
CA LYS A 17 -43.78 -5.40 10.13
C LYS A 17 -43.35 -6.77 10.64
N ARG A 18 -43.21 -7.76 9.76
CA ARG A 18 -42.74 -9.11 10.08
C ARG A 18 -41.33 -9.09 10.65
N ARG A 19 -40.40 -8.37 10.00
CA ARG A 19 -39.02 -8.22 10.50
C ARG A 19 -38.99 -7.53 11.87
N ARG A 20 -39.79 -6.49 12.07
CA ARG A 20 -39.88 -5.77 13.35
C ARG A 20 -40.42 -6.66 14.48
N ALA A 21 -41.45 -7.47 14.19
CA ALA A 21 -42.01 -8.42 15.15
C ALA A 21 -40.99 -9.51 15.52
N LEU A 22 -40.32 -10.10 14.52
CA LEU A 22 -39.26 -11.10 14.75
C LEU A 22 -38.10 -10.54 15.57
N GLN A 23 -37.65 -9.33 15.26
CA GLN A 23 -36.56 -8.68 16.00
C GLN A 23 -36.96 -8.40 17.46
N LYS A 24 -38.20 -7.95 17.70
CA LYS A 24 -38.72 -7.73 19.06
C LYS A 24 -38.78 -9.05 19.84
N TYR A 25 -39.30 -10.11 19.22
CA TYR A 25 -39.34 -11.44 19.83
C TYR A 25 -37.93 -11.95 20.18
N GLN A 26 -36.96 -11.85 19.25
CA GLN A 26 -35.58 -12.25 19.51
C GLN A 26 -34.93 -11.45 20.64
N ALA A 27 -35.19 -10.14 20.71
CA ALA A 27 -34.69 -9.30 21.80
C ALA A 27 -35.30 -9.70 23.15
N GLU A 28 -36.59 -10.02 23.18
CA GLU A 28 -37.30 -10.46 24.38
C GLU A 28 -36.84 -11.83 24.86
N VAL A 29 -36.59 -12.78 23.95
CA VAL A 29 -36.00 -14.09 24.28
C VAL A 29 -34.63 -13.92 24.92
N LYS A 30 -33.73 -13.14 24.31
CA LYS A 30 -32.39 -12.88 24.87
C LYS A 30 -32.47 -12.19 26.24
N MET A 31 -33.38 -11.24 26.39
CA MET A 31 -33.59 -10.56 27.68
C MET A 31 -34.09 -11.55 28.75
N ASN A 32 -35.02 -12.44 28.40
CA ASN A 32 -35.52 -13.47 29.31
C ASN A 32 -34.43 -14.48 29.69
N GLU A 33 -33.57 -14.88 28.75
CA GLU A 33 -32.41 -15.74 29.05
C GLU A 33 -31.42 -15.08 30.00
N ILE A 34 -31.21 -13.77 29.91
CA ILE A 34 -30.36 -13.03 30.84
C ILE A 34 -31.00 -13.01 32.23
N LYS A 35 -32.29 -12.65 32.31
CA LYS A 35 -33.03 -12.60 33.58
C LYS A 35 -33.12 -13.97 34.25
N GLN A 36 -33.34 -15.04 33.49
CA GLN A 36 -33.40 -16.40 34.04
C GLN A 36 -32.06 -16.79 34.65
N ARG A 37 -30.94 -16.50 33.97
CA ARG A 37 -29.60 -16.74 34.52
C ARG A 37 -29.35 -15.93 35.80
N GLU A 38 -29.86 -14.71 35.89
CA GLU A 38 -29.77 -13.88 37.10
C GLU A 38 -30.60 -14.48 38.25
N ILE A 39 -31.83 -14.91 37.97
CA ILE A 39 -32.69 -15.62 38.95
C ILE A 39 -31.97 -16.86 39.47
N ASP A 40 -31.43 -17.70 38.58
CA ASP A 40 -30.75 -18.94 38.98
C ASP A 40 -29.54 -18.66 39.87
N LYS A 41 -28.77 -17.60 39.57
CA LYS A 41 -27.65 -17.15 40.41
C LYS A 41 -28.13 -16.69 41.80
N LEU A 42 -29.16 -15.85 41.85
CA LEU A 42 -29.70 -15.34 43.11
C LEU A 42 -30.30 -16.45 43.97
N VAL A 43 -30.95 -17.44 43.37
CA VAL A 43 -31.48 -18.62 44.07
C VAL A 43 -30.35 -19.43 44.68
N ALA A 44 -29.25 -19.67 43.94
CA ALA A 44 -28.08 -20.37 44.45
C ALA A 44 -27.42 -19.62 45.63
N GLU A 45 -27.31 -18.29 45.55
CA GLU A 45 -26.79 -17.46 46.64
C GLU A 45 -27.68 -17.50 47.88
N LEU A 46 -29.00 -17.40 47.70
CA LEU A 46 -29.97 -17.51 48.80
C LEU A 46 -29.87 -18.84 49.52
N GLU A 47 -29.77 -19.95 48.77
CA GLU A 47 -29.66 -21.28 49.37
C GLU A 47 -28.35 -21.41 50.17
N LYS A 48 -27.24 -20.92 49.62
CA LYS A 48 -25.95 -20.89 50.31
C LYS A 48 -26.01 -20.07 51.61
N LEU A 49 -26.66 -18.91 51.57
CA LEU A 49 -26.85 -18.05 52.75
C LEU A 49 -27.73 -18.72 53.80
N LYS A 50 -28.82 -19.37 53.39
CA LYS A 50 -29.74 -20.09 54.29
C LYS A 50 -29.04 -21.24 55.01
N VAL A 51 -28.25 -22.04 54.29
CA VAL A 51 -27.42 -23.10 54.88
C VAL A 51 -26.42 -22.52 55.88
N ARG A 52 -25.76 -21.41 55.54
CA ARG A 52 -24.83 -20.72 56.46
C ARG A 52 -25.54 -20.21 57.72
N GLN A 53 -26.71 -19.60 57.57
CA GLN A 53 -27.52 -19.12 58.68
C GLN A 53 -27.89 -20.25 59.64
N GLN A 54 -28.37 -21.38 59.13
CA GLN A 54 -28.71 -22.53 59.97
C GLN A 54 -27.49 -23.09 60.70
N LYS A 55 -26.33 -23.17 60.04
CA LYS A 55 -25.07 -23.59 60.69
C LYS A 55 -24.68 -22.63 61.81
N LEU A 56 -24.81 -21.33 61.59
CA LEU A 56 -24.52 -20.30 62.60
C LEU A 56 -25.50 -20.39 63.76
N GLN A 57 -26.80 -20.53 63.52
CA GLN A 57 -27.81 -20.69 64.57
C GLN A 57 -27.52 -21.91 65.46
N LYS A 58 -27.14 -23.05 64.86
CA LYS A 58 -26.74 -24.24 65.62
C LYS A 58 -25.49 -23.99 66.48
N LYS A 59 -24.50 -23.27 65.94
CA LYS A 59 -23.29 -22.89 66.71
C LYS A 59 -23.64 -21.96 67.86
N VAL A 60 -24.44 -20.92 67.61
CA VAL A 60 -24.90 -19.98 68.65
C VAL A 60 -25.66 -20.72 69.74
N ALA A 61 -26.60 -21.60 69.39
CA ALA A 61 -27.35 -22.37 70.37
C ALA A 61 -26.44 -23.28 71.22
N LYS A 62 -25.41 -23.87 70.61
CA LYS A 62 -24.41 -24.68 71.33
C LYS A 62 -23.58 -23.83 72.30
N GLU A 63 -23.07 -22.69 71.86
CA GLU A 63 -22.24 -21.82 72.69
C GLU A 63 -23.04 -21.06 73.75
N LYS A 64 -24.34 -20.85 73.52
CA LYS A 64 -25.23 -20.17 74.48
C LYS A 64 -25.31 -20.87 75.84
N VAL A 65 -25.25 -22.20 75.86
CA VAL A 65 -25.21 -22.95 77.13
C VAL A 65 -23.95 -22.62 77.93
N ASN A 66 -22.81 -22.43 77.24
CA ASN A 66 -21.56 -22.04 77.87
C ASN A 66 -21.62 -20.57 78.33
N GLU A 67 -22.18 -19.68 77.51
CA GLU A 67 -22.41 -18.27 77.87
C GLU A 67 -23.28 -18.14 79.14
N ASP A 68 -24.44 -18.81 79.16
CA ASP A 68 -25.36 -18.80 80.30
C ASP A 68 -24.70 -19.37 81.57
N PHE A 69 -23.84 -20.39 81.43
CA PHE A 69 -23.05 -20.92 82.54
C PHE A 69 -21.99 -19.93 83.03
N LEU A 70 -21.21 -19.34 82.12
CA LEU A 70 -20.17 -18.38 82.45
C LEU A 70 -20.74 -17.11 83.10
N LEU A 71 -21.90 -16.63 82.65
CA LEU A 71 -22.59 -15.49 83.28
C LEU A 71 -22.97 -15.81 84.73
N LYS A 72 -23.54 -17.00 85.00
CA LYS A 72 -23.85 -17.44 86.38
C LYS A 72 -22.59 -17.57 87.25
N VAL A 73 -21.47 -17.98 86.66
CA VAL A 73 -20.18 -18.07 87.36
C VAL A 73 -19.65 -16.67 87.68
N ILE A 74 -19.74 -15.73 86.74
CA ILE A 74 -19.35 -14.33 86.94
C ILE A 74 -20.16 -13.71 88.08
N ASP A 75 -21.48 -13.94 88.13
CA ASP A 75 -22.35 -13.44 89.21
C ASP A 75 -21.96 -13.97 90.61
N GLN A 76 -21.26 -15.11 90.67
CA GLN A 76 -20.81 -15.75 91.92
C GLN A 76 -19.36 -15.43 92.27
N LEU A 77 -18.62 -14.77 91.38
CA LEU A 77 -17.22 -14.44 91.59
C LEU A 77 -17.08 -13.12 92.37
N PRO A 78 -16.14 -13.02 93.31
CA PRO A 78 -15.80 -11.73 93.94
C PRO A 78 -15.30 -10.72 92.89
N ASP A 79 -15.59 -9.44 93.10
CA ASP A 79 -15.34 -8.33 92.14
C ASP A 79 -13.88 -8.20 91.63
N ASN A 80 -12.91 -8.86 92.26
CA ASN A 80 -11.48 -8.83 91.91
C ASN A 80 -10.87 -10.19 91.50
N TYR A 81 -11.66 -11.23 91.25
CA TYR A 81 -11.13 -12.58 90.97
C TYR A 81 -10.55 -12.73 89.56
N LEU A 82 -11.22 -12.15 88.56
CA LEU A 82 -10.70 -12.02 87.21
C LEU A 82 -10.06 -10.64 87.14
N GLU A 83 -8.74 -10.55 87.20
CA GLU A 83 -8.01 -9.29 86.95
C GLU A 83 -8.34 -8.79 85.54
N TYR A 84 -9.46 -8.10 85.39
CA TYR A 84 -9.94 -7.40 84.18
C TYR A 84 -9.35 -5.98 84.12
N GLY A 85 -8.18 -5.78 84.73
CA GLY A 85 -7.42 -4.54 84.62
C GLY A 85 -6.83 -4.35 83.23
N ALA A 86 -6.36 -3.15 82.94
CA ALA A 86 -5.70 -2.82 81.67
C ALA A 86 -4.53 -3.77 81.31
N ASP A 87 -3.92 -4.38 82.34
CA ASP A 87 -2.79 -5.32 82.26
C ASP A 87 -3.19 -6.80 82.17
N SER A 88 -4.48 -7.10 82.07
CA SER A 88 -4.98 -8.46 81.85
C SER A 88 -4.44 -9.06 80.56
N VAL A 89 -3.99 -10.33 80.60
CA VAL A 89 -3.56 -11.09 79.42
C VAL A 89 -4.65 -11.11 78.34
N ILE A 90 -5.92 -11.18 78.76
CA ILE A 90 -7.09 -11.17 77.85
C ILE A 90 -7.21 -9.81 77.16
N GLY A 91 -7.07 -8.71 77.92
CA GLY A 91 -7.07 -7.35 77.37
C GLY A 91 -5.93 -7.10 76.37
N ALA A 92 -4.74 -7.63 76.66
CA ALA A 92 -3.60 -7.55 75.74
C ALA A 92 -3.84 -8.31 74.42
N ILE A 93 -4.46 -9.49 74.49
CA ILE A 93 -4.83 -10.29 73.30
C ILE A 93 -5.88 -9.53 72.46
N ILE A 94 -6.90 -8.95 73.09
CA ILE A 94 -7.94 -8.17 72.39
C ILE A 94 -7.33 -6.98 71.66
N ARG A 95 -6.51 -6.16 72.34
CA ARG A 95 -5.84 -4.99 71.71
C ARG A 95 -4.93 -5.39 70.55
N ARG A 96 -4.21 -6.52 70.67
CA ARG A 96 -3.38 -7.04 69.58
C ARG A 96 -4.23 -7.45 68.38
N HIS A 97 -5.34 -8.15 68.63
CA HIS A 97 -6.28 -8.54 67.57
C HIS A 97 -6.89 -7.30 66.88
N GLU A 98 -7.33 -6.30 67.64
CA GLU A 98 -7.86 -5.04 67.10
C GLU A 98 -6.84 -4.35 66.21
N THR A 99 -5.59 -4.24 66.67
CA THR A 99 -4.48 -3.65 65.90
C THR A 99 -4.22 -4.44 64.62
N LEU A 100 -4.17 -5.78 64.70
CA LEU A 100 -3.95 -6.64 63.53
C LEU A 100 -5.12 -6.56 62.54
N SER A 101 -6.36 -6.48 63.04
CA SER A 101 -7.55 -6.31 62.23
C SER A 101 -7.55 -4.96 61.51
N ALA A 102 -7.22 -3.88 62.22
CA ALA A 102 -7.13 -2.53 61.64
C ALA A 102 -6.05 -2.45 60.56
N THR A 103 -4.85 -2.99 60.84
CA THR A 103 -3.76 -3.03 59.86
C THR A 103 -4.13 -3.89 58.64
N ASN A 104 -4.76 -5.04 58.84
CA ASN A 104 -5.25 -5.88 57.74
C ASN A 104 -6.29 -5.16 56.88
N GLN A 105 -7.25 -4.45 57.49
CA GLN A 105 -8.23 -3.66 56.75
C GLN A 105 -7.56 -2.55 55.92
N THR A 106 -6.56 -1.88 56.46
CA THR A 106 -5.77 -0.87 55.72
C THR A 106 -5.02 -1.51 54.55
N LEU A 107 -4.38 -2.67 54.76
CA LEU A 107 -3.69 -3.38 53.68
C LEU A 107 -4.64 -3.80 52.56
N ILE A 108 -5.82 -4.30 52.90
CA ILE A 108 -6.85 -4.66 51.92
C ILE A 108 -7.29 -3.43 51.11
N LYS A 109 -7.55 -2.30 51.78
CA LYS A 109 -7.89 -1.05 51.09
C LYS A 109 -6.78 -0.60 50.14
N ASN A 110 -5.54 -0.63 50.58
CA ASN A 110 -4.39 -0.25 49.75
C ASN A 110 -4.22 -1.17 48.55
N LEU A 111 -4.48 -2.48 48.72
CA LEU A 111 -4.42 -3.44 47.63
C LEU A 111 -5.51 -3.17 46.59
N ILE A 112 -6.73 -2.86 47.04
CA ILE A 112 -7.84 -2.48 46.14
C ILE A 112 -7.47 -1.23 45.35
N THR A 113 -7.01 -0.16 46.03
CA THR A 113 -6.63 1.09 45.33
C THR A 113 -5.50 0.86 44.34
N LEU A 114 -4.49 0.04 44.70
CA LEU A 114 -3.38 -0.26 43.80
C LEU A 114 -3.84 -1.09 42.59
N SER A 115 -4.80 -2.00 42.79
CA SER A 115 -5.40 -2.78 41.71
C SER A 115 -6.17 -1.87 40.75
N ASP A 116 -6.97 -0.94 41.27
CA ASP A 116 -7.73 0.02 40.46
C ASP A 116 -6.79 0.94 39.66
N ASP A 117 -5.71 1.43 40.29
CA ASP A 117 -4.69 2.25 39.63
C ASP A 117 -3.94 1.48 38.54
N PHE A 118 -3.64 0.19 38.79
CA PHE A 118 -3.02 -0.70 37.81
C PHE A 118 -3.95 -0.93 36.61
N GLU A 119 -5.22 -1.26 36.85
CA GLU A 119 -6.21 -1.47 35.78
C GLU A 119 -6.40 -0.20 34.94
N LYS A 120 -6.45 0.97 35.58
CA LYS A 120 -6.52 2.26 34.88
C LYS A 120 -5.27 2.51 34.03
N SER A 121 -4.08 2.31 34.60
CA SER A 121 -2.82 2.49 33.88
C SER A 121 -2.70 1.53 32.68
N GLN A 122 -3.16 0.30 32.85
CA GLN A 122 -3.21 -0.68 31.77
C GLN A 122 -4.18 -0.23 30.66
N HIS A 123 -5.37 0.25 31.04
CA HIS A 123 -6.35 0.75 30.07
C HIS A 123 -5.83 1.96 29.28
N ASP A 124 -5.15 2.89 29.95
CA ASP A 124 -4.53 4.06 29.34
C ASP A 124 -3.43 3.64 28.35
N LEU A 125 -2.59 2.67 28.72
CA LEU A 125 -1.55 2.12 27.85
C LEU A 125 -2.15 1.46 26.60
N GLU A 126 -3.17 0.62 26.76
CA GLU A 126 -3.85 -0.03 25.63
C GLU A 126 -4.50 0.99 24.70
N THR A 127 -5.03 2.09 25.26
CA THR A 127 -5.62 3.17 24.47
C THR A 127 -4.57 3.92 23.67
N LEU A 128 -3.46 4.26 24.31
CA LEU A 128 -2.34 4.92 23.63
C LEU A 128 -1.72 4.03 22.53
N GLN A 129 -1.62 2.73 22.75
CA GLN A 129 -1.17 1.78 21.73
C GLN A 129 -2.13 1.76 20.52
N ARG A 130 -3.44 1.68 20.76
CA ARG A 130 -4.45 1.72 19.69
C ARG A 130 -4.40 3.02 18.89
N GLU A 131 -4.23 4.15 19.55
CA GLU A 131 -4.08 5.46 18.90
C GLU A 131 -2.81 5.54 18.06
N HIS A 132 -1.70 5.05 18.59
CA HIS A 132 -0.42 5.00 17.88
C HIS A 132 -0.51 4.11 16.63
N ASP A 133 -1.09 2.91 16.76
CA ASP A 133 -1.27 2.01 15.62
C ASP A 133 -2.18 2.61 14.55
N THR A 134 -3.25 3.28 14.97
CA THR A 134 -4.14 4.02 14.06
C THR A 134 -3.39 5.11 13.31
N THR A 135 -2.61 5.92 14.03
CA THR A 135 -1.78 7.00 13.45
C THR A 135 -0.75 6.44 12.48
N LYS A 136 -0.08 5.35 12.85
CA LYS A 136 0.88 4.65 11.98
C LYS A 136 0.23 4.18 10.68
N LEU A 137 -0.97 3.62 10.75
CA LEU A 137 -1.72 3.20 9.56
C LEU A 137 -2.11 4.40 8.68
N MET A 138 -2.53 5.52 9.26
CA MET A 138 -2.81 6.75 8.50
C MET A 138 -1.55 7.26 7.79
N LEU A 139 -0.41 7.32 8.47
CA LEU A 139 0.86 7.75 7.89
C LEU A 139 1.35 6.82 6.77
N ILE A 140 1.21 5.50 6.94
CA ILE A 140 1.54 4.54 5.87
C ILE A 140 0.66 4.77 4.64
N ARG A 141 -0.62 5.03 4.85
CA ARG A 141 -1.54 5.35 3.75
C ARG A 141 -1.12 6.63 3.02
N GLU A 142 -0.86 7.71 3.75
CA GLU A 142 -0.40 8.97 3.16
C GLU A 142 0.90 8.79 2.38
N LEU A 143 1.86 8.05 2.95
CA LEU A 143 3.12 7.73 2.29
C LEU A 143 2.88 6.98 0.97
N SER A 144 2.00 5.97 0.98
CA SER A 144 1.62 5.24 -0.23
C SER A 144 0.96 6.15 -1.27
N GLU A 145 0.09 7.07 -0.85
CA GLU A 145 -0.56 8.02 -1.76
C GLU A 145 0.45 8.99 -2.38
N LEU A 146 1.38 9.53 -1.59
CA LEU A 146 2.46 10.38 -2.09
C LEU A 146 3.39 9.62 -3.03
N GLN A 147 3.74 8.38 -2.71
CA GLN A 147 4.61 7.55 -3.55
C GLN A 147 3.94 7.22 -4.89
N MET A 148 2.64 6.93 -4.90
CA MET A 148 1.87 6.76 -6.15
C MET A 148 1.87 8.05 -7.00
N LYS A 149 1.70 9.22 -6.38
CA LYS A 149 1.76 10.51 -7.09
C LYS A 149 3.16 10.75 -7.69
N CYS A 150 4.21 10.49 -6.91
CA CYS A 150 5.59 10.61 -7.35
C CYS A 150 5.88 9.69 -8.55
N ASN A 151 5.55 8.41 -8.44
CA ASN A 151 5.72 7.43 -9.52
C ASN A 151 4.97 7.85 -10.78
N ARG A 152 3.75 8.37 -10.64
CA ARG A 152 2.95 8.86 -11.78
C ARG A 152 3.61 10.04 -12.48
N ILE A 153 4.16 10.99 -11.74
CA ILE A 153 4.87 12.15 -12.31
C ILE A 153 6.17 11.69 -12.97
N GLN A 154 6.93 10.81 -12.31
CA GLN A 154 8.17 10.27 -12.86
C GLN A 154 7.92 9.51 -14.18
N GLU A 155 6.86 8.71 -14.24
CA GLU A 155 6.49 7.99 -15.46
C GLU A 155 6.10 8.94 -16.60
N LYS A 156 5.31 9.99 -16.30
CA LYS A 156 5.00 11.04 -17.28
C LYS A 156 6.25 11.75 -17.78
N ASN A 157 7.19 12.08 -16.90
CA ASN A 157 8.45 12.71 -17.29
C ASN A 157 9.26 11.82 -18.22
N LYS A 158 9.37 10.51 -17.91
CA LYS A 158 10.04 9.54 -18.79
C LYS A 158 9.38 9.47 -20.17
N GLN A 159 8.05 9.45 -20.22
CA GLN A 159 7.32 9.44 -21.50
C GLN A 159 7.59 10.69 -22.32
N LEU A 160 7.62 11.86 -21.70
CA LEU A 160 7.96 13.12 -22.36
C LEU A 160 9.41 13.15 -22.83
N GLU A 161 10.36 12.67 -22.03
CA GLU A 161 11.77 12.56 -22.43
C GLU A 161 11.96 11.66 -23.65
N VAL A 162 11.26 10.52 -23.69
CA VAL A 162 11.25 9.63 -24.86
C VAL A 162 10.68 10.35 -26.08
N GLY A 163 9.56 11.07 -25.93
CA GLY A 163 8.95 11.85 -27.01
C GLY A 163 9.90 12.92 -27.56
N ILE A 164 10.52 13.72 -26.68
CA ILE A 164 11.49 14.75 -27.06
C ILE A 164 12.69 14.14 -27.79
N ASN A 165 13.21 13.00 -27.31
CA ASN A 165 14.33 12.33 -27.97
C ASN A 165 13.95 11.78 -29.34
N HIS A 166 12.73 11.27 -29.51
CA HIS A 166 12.22 10.83 -30.79
C HIS A 166 12.12 11.99 -31.79
N GLU A 167 11.51 13.11 -31.40
CA GLU A 167 11.39 14.31 -32.23
C GLU A 167 12.77 14.89 -32.60
N LYS A 168 13.69 14.97 -31.63
CA LYS A 168 15.08 15.39 -31.89
C LYS A 168 15.77 14.47 -32.89
N GLY A 169 15.59 13.16 -32.76
CA GLY A 169 16.13 12.19 -33.72
C GLY A 169 15.56 12.39 -35.12
N HIS A 170 14.25 12.58 -35.23
CA HIS A 170 13.56 12.85 -36.49
C HIS A 170 14.04 14.16 -37.14
N PHE A 171 14.15 15.25 -36.37
CA PHE A 171 14.66 16.52 -36.86
C PHE A 171 16.10 16.41 -37.36
N ARG A 172 16.97 15.69 -36.62
CA ARG A 172 18.35 15.43 -37.07
C ARG A 172 18.39 14.65 -38.37
N TYR A 173 17.53 13.64 -38.53
CA TYR A 173 17.43 12.85 -39.77
C TYR A 173 16.99 13.74 -40.95
N GLN A 174 15.92 14.51 -40.80
CA GLN A 174 15.44 15.43 -41.85
C GLN A 174 16.48 16.49 -42.21
N SER A 175 17.16 17.06 -41.21
CA SER A 175 18.23 18.03 -41.44
C SER A 175 19.40 17.42 -42.20
N GLN A 176 19.76 16.17 -41.91
CA GLN A 176 20.80 15.43 -42.63
C GLN A 176 20.38 15.11 -44.07
N GLU A 177 19.15 14.66 -44.31
CA GLU A 177 18.64 14.42 -45.66
C GLU A 177 18.65 15.70 -46.49
N LEU A 178 18.16 16.81 -45.94
CA LEU A 178 18.18 18.11 -46.61
C LEU A 178 19.62 18.56 -46.92
N GLY A 179 20.54 18.44 -45.96
CA GLY A 179 21.96 18.74 -46.17
C GLY A 179 22.59 17.89 -47.27
N SER A 180 22.28 16.59 -47.31
CA SER A 180 22.75 15.68 -48.36
C SER A 180 22.19 16.06 -49.74
N LEU A 181 20.91 16.45 -49.81
CA LEU A 181 20.27 16.89 -51.05
C LEU A 181 20.91 18.18 -51.58
N LEU A 182 21.09 19.18 -50.70
CA LEU A 182 21.72 20.45 -51.08
C LEU A 182 23.16 20.25 -51.56
N LEU A 183 23.92 19.36 -50.92
CA LEU A 183 25.27 19.00 -51.35
C LEU A 183 25.26 18.32 -52.73
N ALA A 184 24.31 17.42 -52.98
CA ALA A 184 24.16 16.79 -54.30
C ALA A 184 23.82 17.82 -55.39
N ILE A 185 22.92 18.78 -55.10
CA ILE A 185 22.60 19.87 -56.02
C ILE A 185 23.82 20.73 -56.29
N ALA A 186 24.59 21.10 -55.26
CA ALA A 186 25.82 21.88 -55.43
C ALA A 186 26.83 21.14 -56.33
N ASN A 187 27.08 19.87 -56.05
CA ASN A 187 27.99 19.03 -56.82
C ASN A 187 27.55 18.88 -58.30
N LEU A 188 26.25 18.72 -58.55
CA LEU A 188 25.71 18.65 -59.92
C LEU A 188 25.77 20.00 -60.64
N ALA A 189 25.49 21.11 -59.93
CA ALA A 189 25.54 22.45 -60.51
C ALA A 189 26.96 22.81 -60.95
N GLU A 190 27.99 22.41 -60.19
CA GLU A 190 29.40 22.56 -60.59
C GLU A 190 29.72 21.78 -61.87
N GLN A 191 29.19 20.56 -62.03
CA GLN A 191 29.42 19.73 -63.22
C GLN A 191 28.65 20.20 -64.46
N CYS A 192 27.46 20.76 -64.26
CA CYS A 192 26.53 21.18 -65.31
C CYS A 192 26.56 22.70 -65.55
N HIS A 193 27.65 23.38 -65.18
CA HIS A 193 27.71 24.83 -65.24
C HIS A 193 27.64 25.36 -66.69
N MET A 194 26.65 26.22 -66.93
CA MET A 194 26.41 26.87 -68.21
C MET A 194 26.89 28.32 -68.16
N ARG A 195 27.66 28.75 -69.16
CA ARG A 195 28.35 30.08 -69.15
C ARG A 195 27.43 31.29 -69.11
N HIS A 196 26.17 31.13 -69.51
CA HIS A 196 25.18 32.21 -69.49
C HIS A 196 24.48 32.33 -68.12
N TYR A 197 24.65 31.34 -67.25
CA TYR A 197 24.33 31.47 -65.83
C TYR A 197 25.52 32.11 -65.11
N GLY A 198 25.24 33.01 -64.16
CA GLY A 198 26.26 33.76 -63.41
C GLY A 198 27.12 32.89 -62.46
N PRO A 199 27.93 33.52 -61.61
CA PRO A 199 28.79 32.79 -60.66
C PRO A 199 27.99 31.84 -59.75
N LEU A 200 28.40 30.58 -59.68
CA LEU A 200 27.74 29.51 -58.90
C LEU A 200 27.56 29.81 -57.41
N GLN A 201 28.42 30.66 -56.83
CA GLN A 201 28.42 30.99 -55.41
C GLN A 201 27.25 31.92 -55.01
N GLU A 202 26.78 32.73 -55.97
CA GLU A 202 25.77 33.77 -55.76
C GLU A 202 24.37 33.32 -56.22
N MET A 203 24.28 32.19 -56.92
CA MET A 203 23.01 31.65 -57.40
C MET A 203 22.18 30.99 -56.29
N GLU A 204 20.89 31.27 -56.27
CA GLU A 204 19.92 30.56 -55.43
C GLU A 204 19.78 29.09 -55.86
N TRP A 205 19.35 28.24 -54.92
CA TRP A 205 19.20 26.79 -55.14
C TRP A 205 18.21 26.44 -56.26
N LEU A 206 17.13 27.20 -56.41
CA LEU A 206 16.16 26.99 -57.49
C LEU A 206 16.80 27.26 -58.85
N SER A 207 17.56 28.35 -58.98
CA SER A 207 18.27 28.68 -60.21
C SER A 207 19.36 27.66 -60.55
N LYS A 208 20.01 27.05 -59.55
CA LYS A 208 20.94 25.93 -59.76
C LYS A 208 20.22 24.70 -60.33
N LEU A 209 19.02 24.39 -59.85
CA LEU A 209 18.20 23.29 -60.36
C LEU A 209 17.72 23.55 -61.79
N ASP A 210 17.25 24.76 -62.09
CA ASP A 210 16.83 25.15 -63.45
C ASP A 210 17.99 25.02 -64.46
N MET A 211 19.19 25.46 -64.07
CA MET A 211 20.39 25.31 -64.89
C MET A 211 20.77 23.84 -65.11
N ILE A 212 20.75 23.01 -64.06
CA ILE A 212 21.01 21.57 -64.18
C ILE A 212 19.99 20.94 -65.13
N GLN A 213 18.71 21.31 -65.02
CA GLN A 213 17.65 20.81 -65.90
C GLN A 213 17.88 21.22 -67.36
N GLU A 214 18.19 22.49 -67.61
CA GLU A 214 18.48 22.99 -68.96
C GLU A 214 19.68 22.27 -69.58
N PHE A 215 20.78 22.13 -68.83
CA PHE A 215 21.96 21.39 -69.27
C PHE A 215 21.63 19.94 -69.65
N ILE A 216 20.84 19.24 -68.82
CA ILE A 216 20.43 17.85 -69.10
C ILE A 216 19.56 17.78 -70.36
N LEU A 217 18.62 18.72 -70.54
CA LEU A 217 17.75 18.77 -71.72
C LEU A 217 18.55 19.07 -73.00
N GLU A 218 19.48 20.00 -72.94
CA GLU A 218 20.37 20.32 -74.05
C GLU A 218 21.26 19.13 -74.41
N LYS A 219 21.90 18.47 -73.43
CA LYS A 219 22.71 17.27 -73.65
C LYS A 219 21.89 16.12 -74.23
N LYS A 220 20.66 15.92 -73.75
CA LYS A 220 19.73 14.92 -74.29
C LYS A 220 19.37 15.26 -75.74
N HIS A 221 19.09 16.52 -76.05
CA HIS A 221 18.79 16.96 -77.41
C HIS A 221 19.97 16.73 -78.35
N ILE A 222 21.19 17.11 -77.92
CA ILE A 222 22.44 16.85 -78.66
C ILE A 222 22.64 15.35 -78.88
N GLN A 223 22.42 14.52 -77.87
CA GLN A 223 22.54 13.06 -78.01
C GLN A 223 21.51 12.48 -78.98
N GLN A 224 20.26 12.96 -78.94
CA GLN A 224 19.23 12.54 -79.90
C GLN A 224 19.60 12.93 -81.33
N LEU A 225 20.15 14.13 -81.54
CA LEU A 225 20.69 14.55 -82.83
C LEU A 225 21.89 13.70 -83.27
N ALA A 226 22.77 13.31 -82.34
CA ALA A 226 23.93 12.46 -82.63
C ALA A 226 23.58 10.97 -82.83
N THR A 227 22.42 10.51 -82.35
CA THR A 227 21.95 9.12 -82.49
C THR A 227 21.02 8.94 -83.71
N GLN A 228 20.58 10.03 -84.33
CA GLN A 228 20.04 9.99 -85.70
C GLN A 228 21.20 9.61 -86.64
N PRO A 229 21.16 8.47 -87.33
CA PRO A 229 22.18 8.16 -88.32
C PRO A 229 21.98 9.11 -89.50
N ASP A 230 22.93 10.03 -89.70
CA ASP A 230 23.16 10.60 -91.02
C ASP A 230 23.54 9.43 -91.95
N GLU A 231 22.66 9.10 -92.89
CA GLU A 231 22.96 8.18 -93.99
C GLU A 231 23.99 8.82 -94.91
N SER A 232 25.25 8.84 -94.50
CA SER A 232 26.42 9.01 -95.35
C SER A 232 27.69 8.75 -94.55
N GLY A 233 28.24 7.54 -94.69
CA GLY A 233 29.60 7.25 -94.20
C GLY A 233 29.82 5.89 -93.55
N ALA A 234 28.96 4.89 -93.76
CA ALA A 234 29.36 3.52 -93.52
C ALA A 234 30.28 3.07 -94.67
N LEU A 235 31.59 3.25 -94.51
CA LEU A 235 32.66 2.44 -95.13
C LEU A 235 34.01 2.94 -94.61
N LEU A 236 34.50 2.33 -93.53
CA LEU A 236 35.88 1.84 -93.39
C LEU A 236 36.04 1.24 -91.99
N SER A 237 35.73 -0.04 -91.92
CA SER A 237 36.23 -0.95 -90.90
C SER A 237 37.75 -0.93 -90.85
N SER A 238 38.32 -0.86 -89.64
CA SER A 238 39.25 -1.86 -89.09
C SER A 238 40.36 -1.25 -88.21
N LEU A 239 40.74 -2.06 -87.21
CA LEU A 239 41.90 -2.03 -86.32
C LEU A 239 41.78 -1.26 -84.99
N GLY A 240 41.73 -2.05 -83.91
CA GLY A 240 41.91 -1.60 -82.54
C GLY A 240 41.45 -2.59 -81.48
N ASP A 241 41.89 -3.84 -81.60
CA ASP A 241 41.73 -4.92 -80.61
C ASP A 241 42.21 -4.48 -79.21
N GLN A 242 41.38 -4.74 -78.19
CA GLN A 242 41.89 -5.13 -76.86
C GLN A 242 40.82 -5.93 -76.10
N THR A 243 40.98 -7.25 -76.12
CA THR A 243 40.21 -8.20 -75.31
C THR A 243 40.86 -8.41 -73.94
N GLN A 244 40.11 -7.99 -72.91
CA GLN A 244 39.78 -8.67 -71.65
C GLN A 244 40.69 -9.76 -71.05
N SER A 245 40.94 -9.61 -69.74
CA SER A 245 40.66 -10.65 -68.72
C SER A 245 40.61 -9.94 -67.36
N ARG A 246 39.63 -10.12 -66.45
CA ARG A 246 39.13 -11.38 -65.91
C ARG A 246 37.82 -11.18 -65.12
N LYS A 247 36.96 -12.20 -65.19
CA LYS A 247 35.81 -12.55 -64.31
C LYS A 247 36.17 -12.48 -62.83
N MET A 248 35.27 -12.29 -61.85
CA MET A 248 34.08 -13.07 -61.43
C MET A 248 33.30 -12.16 -60.43
N GLY A 249 31.99 -12.19 -60.22
CA GLY A 249 31.10 -13.34 -60.12
C GLY A 249 30.68 -13.60 -58.65
N ILE A 250 29.65 -12.87 -58.19
CA ILE A 250 28.45 -13.38 -57.47
C ILE A 250 28.56 -13.83 -55.97
N THR A 251 27.81 -13.08 -55.15
CA THR A 251 26.91 -13.44 -54.02
C THR A 251 27.32 -13.47 -52.53
N LYS A 252 26.46 -12.75 -51.79
CA LYS A 252 25.79 -13.06 -50.50
C LYS A 252 26.68 -13.29 -49.27
N LYS A 253 26.42 -12.55 -48.18
CA LYS A 253 25.43 -12.89 -47.12
C LYS A 253 25.76 -12.13 -45.82
N CYS A 254 24.68 -11.69 -45.16
CA CYS A 254 24.58 -11.23 -43.76
C CYS A 254 25.46 -11.99 -42.75
N ARG A 255 26.12 -11.28 -41.81
CA ARG A 255 25.94 -11.46 -40.36
C ARG A 255 26.66 -10.40 -39.54
N SER A 256 25.90 -9.76 -38.65
CA SER A 256 26.39 -9.02 -37.48
C SER A 256 26.99 -9.98 -36.45
N GLN A 257 28.17 -9.63 -35.94
CA GLN A 257 28.70 -10.13 -34.67
C GLN A 257 28.68 -9.00 -33.65
N VAL A 258 28.14 -9.31 -32.48
CA VAL A 258 28.06 -8.46 -31.29
C VAL A 258 29.36 -8.58 -30.51
N PRO A 259 29.95 -7.50 -29.96
CA PRO A 259 30.90 -7.60 -28.88
C PRO A 259 30.18 -7.54 -27.52
N ALA A 260 30.59 -8.46 -26.65
CA ALA A 260 30.22 -8.53 -25.24
C ALA A 260 31.17 -7.71 -24.37
N GLY A 261 30.66 -7.25 -23.22
CA GLY A 261 31.39 -6.61 -22.11
C GLY A 261 30.88 -5.18 -21.86
N SER A 262 30.55 -4.71 -20.65
CA SER A 262 30.80 -5.22 -19.30
C SER A 262 29.94 -4.43 -18.30
N GLY A 263 29.61 -5.04 -17.16
CA GLY A 263 29.42 -4.32 -15.89
C GLY A 263 28.00 -4.34 -15.31
N GLY A 264 27.88 -4.76 -14.04
CA GLY A 264 26.72 -4.41 -13.20
C GLY A 264 26.23 -5.50 -12.26
N VAL A 265 26.96 -5.72 -11.16
CA VAL A 265 26.57 -6.55 -10.01
C VAL A 265 25.29 -5.99 -9.37
N ILE A 266 24.25 -6.82 -9.19
CA ILE A 266 23.16 -6.56 -8.24
C ILE A 266 23.06 -7.75 -7.30
N GLN A 267 23.51 -7.53 -6.07
CA GLN A 267 23.26 -8.38 -4.92
C GLN A 267 21.79 -8.22 -4.49
N THR A 268 21.08 -9.33 -4.40
CA THR A 268 19.80 -9.44 -3.68
C THR A 268 20.06 -9.51 -2.17
N PRO A 269 19.36 -8.75 -1.31
CA PRO A 269 19.44 -8.96 0.12
C PRO A 269 18.69 -10.24 0.52
N LYS A 270 19.40 -11.11 1.23
CA LYS A 270 18.87 -12.30 1.91
C LYS A 270 17.88 -11.87 2.98
N ASN A 271 16.66 -12.33 2.81
CA ASN A 271 15.66 -12.46 3.85
C ASN A 271 16.17 -13.49 4.89
N LYS A 272 16.37 -13.08 6.14
CA LYS A 272 16.50 -13.99 7.29
C LYS A 272 15.60 -13.47 8.40
N GLY A 273 14.44 -14.11 8.51
CA GLY A 273 13.73 -14.16 9.78
C GLY A 273 14.60 -14.89 10.81
N LYS A 274 14.62 -14.36 12.02
CA LYS A 274 14.85 -15.12 13.25
C LYS A 274 13.84 -14.65 14.28
N ALA A 275 12.96 -15.58 14.63
CA ALA A 275 12.21 -15.60 15.88
C ALA A 275 13.10 -16.21 16.99
N SER A 276 12.66 -15.97 18.24
CA SER A 276 13.17 -16.49 19.52
C SER A 276 14.45 -15.79 20.01
N VAL A 277 14.49 -15.17 21.20
CA VAL A 277 13.88 -15.48 22.51
C VAL A 277 13.25 -14.24 23.12
#